data_AF-A0A9E2VE96-F1
#
_entry.id   AF-A0A9E2VE96-F1
#
_cell.length_a   1.000
_cell.length_b   1.000
_cell.length_c   1.000
_cell.angle_alpha   90.00
_cell.angle_beta   90.00
_cell.angle_gamma   90.00
#
_symmetry.space_group_name_H-M   'P 1'
#
loop_
_entity.id
_entity.type
_entity.pdbx_description
1 polymer ?
#
loop_
_entity_poly.entity_id
_entity_poly.type
_entity_poly.pdbx_seq_one_letter_code
_entity_poly.pdbx_strand_id
1 'polypeptide(L)'
;MPMLTDYYKVLDIGNDASDLEIKKAYRQKSKQFHPAVYKEPDALNKFIEINEAYEILIHHNTRELYEEDFKTWHNPEEYPIYKYWIDAARSRANEHAKLTLDDFLKTKFYRSTHTGSYSVFMAGMILGSIVSISPYAFMVLFDNKLIGVASVFVALPAGIYMIIQSLAGFQSLKKFH
;
A
#
# COMPACT_ATOMS: atom_id res chain seq x y z
N MET A 1 -2.84 -24.57 16.69
CA MET A 1 -1.89 -23.64 16.04
C MET A 1 -1.61 -22.52 17.02
N PRO A 2 -0.38 -22.03 17.19
CA PRO A 2 -0.15 -20.86 18.03
C PRO A 2 -0.83 -19.69 17.31
N MET A 3 -1.88 -19.13 17.89
CA MET A 3 -2.70 -18.09 17.26
C MET A 3 -2.04 -16.71 17.25
N LEU A 4 -0.86 -16.59 17.86
CA LEU A 4 -0.10 -15.35 17.93
C LEU A 4 0.94 -15.31 16.81
N THR A 5 0.48 -15.37 15.56
CA THR A 5 1.34 -15.07 14.42
C THR A 5 1.63 -13.57 14.42
N ASP A 6 2.91 -13.21 14.40
CA ASP A 6 3.32 -11.82 14.28
C ASP A 6 3.16 -11.37 12.83
N TYR A 7 2.03 -10.74 12.51
CA TYR A 7 1.67 -10.34 11.14
C TYR A 7 2.62 -9.30 10.57
N TYR A 8 3.22 -8.45 11.41
CA TYR A 8 4.26 -7.52 10.99
C TYR A 8 5.51 -8.26 10.53
N LYS A 9 5.94 -9.30 11.28
CA LYS A 9 7.04 -10.18 10.85
C LYS A 9 6.70 -11.01 9.62
N VAL A 10 5.46 -11.51 9.49
CA VAL A 10 5.02 -12.23 8.29
C VAL A 10 5.18 -11.35 7.06
N LEU A 11 4.81 -10.07 7.15
CA LEU A 11 4.99 -9.10 6.07
C LEU A 11 6.40 -8.48 6.00
N ASP A 12 7.28 -8.76 6.97
CA ASP A 12 8.64 -8.21 7.08
C ASP A 12 8.64 -6.67 7.07
N ILE A 13 7.82 -6.10 7.94
CA ILE A 13 7.62 -4.66 8.10
C ILE A 13 7.64 -4.29 9.60
N GLY A 14 7.87 -3.01 9.90
CA GLY A 14 7.80 -2.48 11.26
C GLY A 14 6.36 -2.40 11.80
N ASN A 15 6.21 -2.38 13.12
CA ASN A 15 4.90 -2.25 13.78
C ASN A 15 4.23 -0.89 13.52
N ASP A 16 5.03 0.13 13.17
CA ASP A 16 4.63 1.48 12.78
C ASP A 16 4.36 1.61 11.28
N ALA A 17 4.36 0.50 10.53
CA ALA A 17 4.17 0.52 9.08
C ALA A 17 2.84 1.17 8.68
N SER A 18 2.94 2.04 7.67
CA SER A 18 1.83 2.69 7.00
C SER A 18 1.06 1.72 6.09
N ASP A 19 -0.19 2.05 5.76
CA ASP A 19 -1.01 1.30 4.80
C ASP A 19 -0.31 1.10 3.44
N LEU A 20 0.52 2.07 3.04
CA LEU A 20 1.31 2.00 1.81
C LEU A 20 2.37 0.90 1.89
N GLU A 21 3.07 0.81 3.02
CA GLU A 21 4.09 -0.21 3.28
C GLU A 21 3.46 -1.59 3.40
N ILE A 22 2.34 -1.72 4.12
CA ILE A 22 1.57 -2.97 4.24
C ILE A 22 1.14 -3.46 2.85
N LYS A 23 0.52 -2.59 2.03
CA LYS A 23 0.13 -2.94 0.64
C LYS A 23 1.35 -3.29 -0.22
N LYS A 24 2.49 -2.62 -0.05
CA LYS A 24 3.72 -2.89 -0.81
C LYS A 24 4.32 -4.25 -0.44
N ALA A 25 4.48 -4.53 0.84
CA ALA A 25 5.00 -5.78 1.37
C ALA A 25 4.12 -6.97 0.93
N TYR A 26 2.80 -6.83 1.08
CA TYR A 26 1.84 -7.83 0.60
C TYR A 26 2.01 -8.13 -0.89
N ARG A 27 2.10 -7.11 -1.75
CA ARG A 27 2.27 -7.30 -3.21
C ARG A 27 3.54 -8.05 -3.57
N GLN A 28 4.64 -7.80 -2.86
CA GLN A 28 5.92 -8.47 -3.11
C GLN A 28 5.86 -9.92 -2.64
N LYS A 29 5.42 -10.15 -1.40
CA LYS A 29 5.39 -11.48 -0.79
C LYS A 29 4.34 -12.40 -1.43
N SER A 30 3.14 -11.90 -1.71
CA SER A 30 2.09 -12.70 -2.37
C SER A 30 2.53 -13.21 -3.74
N LYS A 31 3.30 -12.44 -4.50
CA LYS A 31 3.89 -12.88 -5.78
C LYS A 31 4.99 -13.92 -5.57
N GLN A 32 5.89 -13.66 -4.61
CA GLN A 32 7.04 -14.52 -4.33
C GLN A 32 6.60 -15.90 -3.82
N PHE A 33 5.60 -15.94 -2.94
CA PHE A 33 5.14 -17.16 -2.27
C PHE A 33 3.87 -17.76 -2.88
N HIS A 34 3.42 -17.28 -4.04
CA HIS A 34 2.27 -17.84 -4.71
C HIS A 34 2.50 -19.34 -5.04
N PRO A 35 1.59 -20.28 -4.71
CA PRO A 35 1.79 -21.72 -4.93
C PRO A 35 2.02 -22.12 -6.39
N ALA A 36 1.58 -21.29 -7.33
CA ALA A 36 1.87 -21.45 -8.76
C ALA A 36 3.38 -21.33 -9.09
N VAL A 37 4.15 -20.54 -8.34
CA VAL A 37 5.58 -20.25 -8.61
C VAL A 37 6.50 -20.84 -7.54
N TYR A 38 6.13 -20.74 -6.27
CA TYR A 38 6.88 -21.28 -5.14
C TYR A 38 6.39 -22.69 -4.84
N LYS A 39 7.25 -23.70 -5.05
CA LYS A 39 6.91 -25.14 -5.05
C LYS A 39 7.37 -25.90 -3.80
N GLU A 40 7.60 -25.19 -2.72
CA GLU A 40 7.94 -25.82 -1.45
C GLU A 40 6.69 -26.40 -0.76
N PRO A 41 6.86 -27.43 0.09
CA PRO A 41 5.74 -28.03 0.84
C PRO A 41 4.94 -27.04 1.68
N ASP A 42 5.55 -25.92 2.07
CA ASP A 42 4.96 -24.87 2.90
C ASP A 42 4.38 -23.68 2.11
N ALA A 43 4.40 -23.73 0.77
CA ALA A 43 3.98 -22.62 -0.09
C ALA A 43 2.55 -22.15 0.18
N LEU A 44 1.61 -23.09 0.31
CA LEU A 44 0.21 -22.79 0.59
C LEU A 44 0.06 -22.10 1.95
N ASN A 45 0.72 -22.63 2.99
CA ASN A 45 0.63 -22.09 4.35
C ASN A 45 1.21 -20.67 4.40
N LYS A 46 2.39 -20.44 3.80
CA LYS A 46 3.00 -19.11 3.70
C LYS A 46 2.10 -18.12 2.96
N PHE A 47 1.52 -18.54 1.83
CA PHE A 47 0.61 -17.68 1.09
C PHE A 47 -0.63 -17.32 1.92
N ILE A 48 -1.20 -18.27 2.66
CA ILE A 48 -2.33 -18.04 3.57
C ILE A 48 -1.94 -17.03 4.65
N GLU A 49 -0.81 -17.24 5.34
CA GLU A 49 -0.31 -16.34 6.38
C GLU A 49 -0.08 -14.91 5.85
N ILE A 50 0.47 -14.76 4.65
CA ILE A 50 0.69 -13.45 4.02
C ILE A 50 -0.63 -12.73 3.73
N ASN A 51 -1.65 -13.44 3.26
CA ASN A 51 -2.97 -12.85 2.99
C ASN A 51 -3.70 -12.51 4.29
N GLU A 52 -3.65 -13.39 5.27
CA GLU A 52 -4.20 -13.17 6.62
C GLU A 52 -3.58 -11.93 7.26
N ALA A 53 -2.24 -11.83 7.28
CA ALA A 53 -1.53 -10.68 7.80
C ALA A 53 -1.93 -9.37 7.11
N TYR A 54 -2.03 -9.37 5.79
CA TYR A 54 -2.44 -8.19 5.03
C TYR A 54 -3.86 -7.75 5.38
N GLU A 55 -4.81 -8.67 5.38
CA GLU A 55 -6.22 -8.32 5.60
C GLU A 55 -6.49 -7.87 7.04
N ILE A 56 -5.80 -8.45 8.03
CA ILE A 56 -5.93 -8.00 9.41
C ILE A 56 -5.28 -6.62 9.61
N LEU A 57 -4.09 -6.39 9.04
CA LEU A 57 -3.37 -5.14 9.28
C LEU A 57 -3.88 -3.95 8.45
N ILE A 58 -4.55 -4.18 7.30
CA ILE A 58 -4.93 -3.08 6.40
C ILE A 58 -6.20 -2.34 6.83
N HIS A 59 -7.02 -2.95 7.68
CA HIS A 59 -8.24 -2.33 8.19
C HIS A 59 -8.02 -1.87 9.63
N HIS A 60 -8.26 -0.58 9.90
CA HIS A 60 -8.06 0.03 11.21
C HIS A 60 -8.68 -0.81 12.35
N ASN A 61 -9.94 -1.20 12.21
CA ASN A 61 -10.66 -1.94 13.24
C ASN A 61 -10.04 -3.32 13.54
N THR A 62 -9.63 -4.07 12.51
CA THR A 62 -9.03 -5.39 12.71
C THR A 62 -7.59 -5.31 13.17
N ARG A 63 -6.85 -4.26 12.76
CA ARG A 63 -5.50 -3.97 13.23
C ARG A 63 -5.50 -3.60 14.70
N GLU A 64 -6.41 -2.74 15.13
CA GLU A 64 -6.54 -2.32 16.53
C GLU A 64 -6.86 -3.50 17.44
N LEU A 65 -7.85 -4.33 17.06
CA LEU A 65 -8.18 -5.56 17.77
C LEU A 65 -6.99 -6.53 17.83
N TYR A 66 -6.28 -6.71 16.70
CA TYR A 66 -5.07 -7.53 16.67
C TYR A 66 -3.99 -7.01 17.62
N GLU A 67 -3.75 -5.70 17.65
CA GLU A 67 -2.75 -5.08 18.52
C GLU A 67 -3.14 -5.13 20.00
N GLU A 68 -4.43 -5.01 20.31
CA GLU A 68 -4.97 -5.20 21.66
C GLU A 68 -4.77 -6.65 22.13
N ASP A 69 -5.19 -7.61 21.31
CA ASP A 69 -5.03 -9.05 21.58
C ASP A 69 -3.56 -9.43 21.75
N PHE A 70 -2.67 -8.89 20.89
CA PHE A 70 -1.24 -9.16 20.97
C PHE A 70 -0.61 -8.69 22.28
N LYS A 71 -1.13 -7.61 22.87
CA LYS A 71 -0.67 -7.09 24.17
C LYS A 71 -1.23 -7.89 25.35
N THR A 72 -2.40 -8.48 25.19
CA THR A 72 -3.20 -8.99 26.32
C THR A 72 -3.34 -10.52 26.36
N TRP A 73 -2.78 -11.24 25.38
CA TRP A 73 -2.78 -12.73 25.31
C TRP A 73 -4.17 -13.35 25.49
N HIS A 74 -5.22 -12.71 24.96
CA HIS A 74 -6.56 -13.28 24.98
C HIS A 74 -6.68 -14.46 24.01
N ASN A 75 -7.51 -15.46 24.36
CA ASN A 75 -7.79 -16.60 23.50
C ASN A 75 -8.70 -16.17 22.34
N PRO A 76 -8.31 -16.31 21.07
CA PRO A 76 -9.15 -15.88 19.94
C PRO A 76 -10.49 -16.62 19.82
N GLU A 77 -10.63 -17.80 20.45
CA GLU A 77 -11.92 -18.48 20.54
C GLU A 77 -12.95 -17.72 21.40
N GLU A 78 -12.49 -16.79 22.24
CA GLU A 78 -13.30 -15.94 23.10
C GLU A 78 -13.91 -14.74 22.34
N TYR A 79 -13.35 -14.38 21.17
CA TYR A 79 -13.80 -13.27 20.33
C TYR A 79 -14.33 -13.74 18.97
N PRO A 80 -15.62 -14.12 18.87
CA PRO A 80 -16.23 -14.61 17.64
C PRO A 80 -16.05 -13.69 16.42
N ILE A 81 -16.01 -12.37 16.66
CA ILE A 81 -15.84 -11.37 15.61
C ILE A 81 -14.44 -11.46 14.99
N TYR A 82 -13.40 -11.60 15.82
CA TYR A 82 -12.02 -11.68 15.31
C TYR A 82 -11.78 -12.99 14.55
N LYS A 83 -12.28 -14.11 15.09
CA LYS A 83 -12.26 -15.41 14.41
C LYS A 83 -12.90 -15.37 13.02
N TYR A 84 -14.03 -14.67 12.89
CA TYR A 84 -14.69 -14.49 11.59
C TYR A 84 -13.77 -13.82 10.55
N TRP A 85 -13.02 -12.79 10.93
CA TRP A 85 -12.10 -12.10 10.01
C TRP A 85 -10.94 -13.00 9.57
N ILE A 86 -10.34 -13.75 10.51
CA ILE A 86 -9.28 -14.72 10.20
C ILE A 86 -9.81 -15.79 9.24
N ASP A 87 -10.94 -16.42 9.57
CA ASP A 87 -11.52 -17.49 8.75
C ASP A 87 -11.87 -17.00 7.34
N ALA A 88 -12.41 -15.77 7.24
CA ALA A 88 -12.71 -15.14 5.96
C ALA A 88 -11.44 -14.84 5.14
N ALA A 89 -10.38 -14.33 5.78
CA ALA A 89 -9.10 -14.05 5.13
C ALA A 89 -8.43 -15.33 4.62
N ARG A 90 -8.42 -16.39 5.44
CA ARG A 90 -7.93 -17.71 5.07
C ARG A 90 -8.73 -18.32 3.93
N SER A 91 -10.05 -18.21 3.96
CA SER A 91 -10.92 -18.71 2.87
C SER A 91 -10.59 -18.01 1.55
N ARG A 92 -10.48 -16.67 1.54
CA ARG A 92 -10.06 -15.90 0.36
C ARG A 92 -8.66 -16.30 -0.12
N ALA A 93 -7.72 -16.48 0.80
CA ALA A 93 -6.36 -16.89 0.46
C ALA A 93 -6.34 -18.28 -0.20
N ASN A 94 -7.15 -19.23 0.30
CA ASN A 94 -7.28 -20.55 -0.31
C ASN A 94 -7.88 -20.50 -1.71
N GLU A 95 -8.85 -19.63 -1.96
CA GLU A 95 -9.40 -19.43 -3.32
C GLU A 95 -8.35 -18.82 -4.26
N HIS A 96 -7.62 -17.80 -3.80
CA HIS A 96 -6.56 -17.18 -4.60
C HIS A 96 -5.39 -18.14 -4.87
N ALA A 97 -5.05 -19.02 -3.93
CA ALA A 97 -3.98 -20.01 -4.07
C ALA A 97 -4.24 -21.02 -5.21
N LYS A 98 -5.51 -21.25 -5.56
CA LYS A 98 -5.91 -22.16 -6.66
C LYS A 98 -5.72 -21.55 -8.05
N LEU A 99 -5.59 -20.23 -8.13
CA LEU A 99 -5.45 -19.52 -9.40
C LEU A 99 -4.04 -19.70 -9.99
N THR A 100 -3.86 -19.38 -11.26
CA THR A 100 -2.51 -19.11 -11.77
C THR A 100 -2.02 -17.77 -11.19
N LEU A 101 -0.70 -17.54 -11.22
CA LEU A 101 -0.18 -16.25 -10.78
C LEU A 101 -0.79 -15.10 -11.61
N ASP A 102 -0.90 -15.25 -12.93
CA ASP A 102 -1.46 -14.22 -13.82
C ASP A 102 -2.93 -13.91 -13.49
N ASP A 103 -3.75 -14.94 -13.27
CA ASP A 103 -5.16 -14.77 -12.89
C ASP A 103 -5.29 -14.09 -11.52
N PHE A 104 -4.46 -14.50 -10.55
CA PHE A 104 -4.41 -13.89 -9.23
C PHE A 104 -4.09 -12.38 -9.31
N LEU A 105 -3.12 -11.98 -10.12
CA LEU A 105 -2.73 -10.57 -10.29
C LEU A 105 -3.83 -9.71 -10.92
N LYS A 106 -4.74 -10.33 -11.67
CA LYS A 106 -5.90 -9.65 -12.28
C LYS A 106 -7.10 -9.52 -11.34
N THR A 107 -7.11 -10.22 -10.21
CA THR A 107 -8.21 -10.13 -9.22
C THR A 107 -8.43 -8.70 -8.74
N LYS A 108 -9.69 -8.36 -8.45
CA LYS A 108 -10.04 -7.07 -7.83
C LYS A 108 -9.28 -6.88 -6.51
N PHE A 109 -9.08 -7.97 -5.76
CA PHE A 109 -8.35 -8.00 -4.52
C PHE A 109 -6.90 -7.52 -4.69
N TYR A 110 -6.11 -8.19 -5.54
CA TYR A 110 -4.72 -7.80 -5.77
C TYR A 110 -4.60 -6.38 -6.34
N ARG A 111 -5.46 -6.02 -7.31
CA ARG A 111 -5.42 -4.69 -7.94
C ARG A 111 -5.73 -3.55 -6.97
N SER A 112 -6.61 -3.78 -5.98
CA SER A 112 -6.96 -2.77 -4.97
C SER A 112 -5.76 -2.33 -4.11
N THR A 113 -4.72 -3.15 -4.01
CA THR A 113 -3.50 -2.84 -3.25
C THR A 113 -2.64 -1.74 -3.90
N HIS A 114 -2.89 -1.40 -5.17
CA HIS A 114 -2.17 -0.34 -5.89
C HIS A 114 -2.78 1.07 -5.69
N THR A 115 -3.91 1.19 -5.00
CA THR A 115 -4.71 2.44 -4.93
C THR A 115 -3.97 3.63 -4.32
N GLY A 116 -3.05 3.39 -3.37
CA GLY A 116 -2.30 4.46 -2.71
C GLY A 116 -1.38 5.26 -3.64
N SER A 117 -1.01 4.74 -4.80
CA SER A 117 -0.20 5.54 -5.73
C SER A 117 -1.00 6.54 -6.55
N TYR A 118 -2.27 6.26 -6.86
CA TYR A 118 -3.01 7.17 -7.72
C TYR A 118 -3.29 8.50 -7.02
N SER A 119 -3.64 8.46 -5.73
CA SER A 119 -3.82 9.66 -4.92
C SER A 119 -2.52 10.46 -4.75
N VAL A 120 -1.39 9.79 -4.50
CA VAL A 120 -0.07 10.44 -4.41
C VAL A 120 0.36 11.07 -5.73
N PHE A 121 0.11 10.37 -6.85
CA PHE A 121 0.33 10.90 -8.19
C PHE A 121 -0.49 12.17 -8.43
N MET A 122 -1.80 12.13 -8.15
CA MET A 122 -2.69 13.29 -8.32
C MET A 122 -2.30 14.46 -7.41
N ALA A 123 -1.93 14.19 -6.16
CA ALA A 123 -1.45 15.22 -5.23
C ALA A 123 -0.16 15.89 -5.74
N GLY A 124 0.80 15.11 -6.26
CA GLY A 124 2.02 15.64 -6.86
C GLY A 124 1.76 16.50 -8.10
N MET A 125 0.82 16.10 -8.96
CA MET A 125 0.38 16.88 -10.13
C MET A 125 -0.25 18.22 -9.72
N ILE A 126 -1.11 18.21 -8.69
CA ILE A 126 -1.77 19.42 -8.18
C ILE A 126 -0.73 20.36 -7.56
N LEU A 127 0.13 19.87 -6.68
CA LEU A 127 1.18 20.66 -6.04
C LEU A 127 2.16 21.25 -7.06
N GLY A 128 2.63 20.44 -8.02
CA GLY A 128 3.52 20.91 -9.08
C GLY A 128 2.88 22.00 -9.94
N SER A 129 1.57 21.90 -10.22
CA SER A 129 0.82 22.93 -10.94
C SER A 129 0.69 24.22 -10.12
N ILE A 130 0.38 24.12 -8.82
CA ILE A 130 0.31 25.29 -7.92
C ILE A 130 1.66 26.02 -7.86
N VAL A 131 2.75 25.28 -7.66
CA VAL A 131 4.11 25.85 -7.62
C VAL A 131 4.43 26.56 -8.94
N SER A 132 4.08 25.95 -10.08
CA SER A 132 4.32 26.53 -11.41
C SER A 132 3.53 27.81 -11.67
N ILE A 133 2.33 27.93 -11.11
CA ILE A 133 1.44 29.11 -11.28
C ILE A 133 1.75 30.21 -10.25
N SER A 134 2.37 29.86 -9.12
CA SER A 134 2.63 30.80 -8.01
C SER A 134 3.40 32.08 -8.39
N PRO A 135 4.39 32.09 -9.32
CA PRO A 135 5.06 33.32 -9.74
C PRO A 135 4.11 34.30 -10.43
N TYR A 136 3.20 33.80 -11.26
CA TYR A 136 2.21 34.62 -11.94
C TYR A 136 1.21 35.21 -10.95
N ALA A 137 0.71 34.38 -10.02
CA ALA A 137 -0.15 34.84 -8.94
C ALA A 137 0.53 35.93 -8.09
N PHE A 138 1.83 35.75 -7.79
CA PHE A 138 2.61 36.74 -7.06
C PHE A 138 2.73 38.08 -7.80
N MET A 139 2.98 38.06 -9.11
CA MET A 139 3.05 39.29 -9.92
C MET A 139 1.72 40.06 -9.97
N VAL A 140 0.59 39.36 -9.89
CA VAL A 140 -0.75 39.97 -9.92
C VAL A 140 -1.15 40.52 -8.55
N LEU A 141 -0.80 39.82 -7.48
CA LEU A 141 -1.19 40.17 -6.12
C LEU A 141 -0.25 41.17 -5.43
N PHE A 142 1.00 41.25 -5.87
CA PHE A 142 2.02 42.08 -5.24
C PHE A 142 2.65 43.03 -6.25
N ASP A 143 2.87 44.28 -5.82
CA ASP A 143 3.43 45.36 -6.63
C ASP A 143 4.96 45.25 -6.84
N ASN A 144 5.48 44.02 -6.89
CA ASN A 144 6.91 43.76 -7.04
C ASN A 144 7.19 42.75 -8.17
N LYS A 145 7.16 43.27 -9.40
CA LYS A 145 7.36 42.49 -10.62
C LYS A 145 8.75 41.85 -10.71
N LEU A 146 9.78 42.47 -10.12
CA LEU A 146 11.15 41.93 -10.15
C LEU A 146 11.25 40.60 -9.39
N ILE A 147 10.70 40.55 -8.18
CA ILE A 147 10.65 39.33 -7.36
C ILE A 147 9.77 38.28 -8.04
N GLY A 148 8.64 38.70 -8.61
CA GLY A 148 7.79 37.82 -9.41
C GLY A 148 8.55 37.16 -10.55
N VAL A 149 9.28 37.93 -11.36
CA VAL A 149 10.05 37.40 -12.51
C VAL A 149 11.19 36.50 -12.05
N ALA A 150 11.90 36.89 -10.99
CA ALA A 150 12.97 36.06 -10.42
C ALA A 150 12.45 34.70 -9.94
N SER A 151 11.26 34.66 -9.32
CA SER A 151 10.67 33.40 -8.81
C SER A 151 10.28 32.41 -9.90
N VAL A 152 10.02 32.86 -11.13
CA VAL A 152 9.74 31.99 -12.29
C VAL A 152 10.90 31.01 -12.54
N PHE A 153 12.14 31.48 -12.44
CA PHE A 153 13.34 30.67 -12.67
C PHE A 153 13.58 29.58 -11.62
N VAL A 154 12.90 29.68 -10.47
CA VAL A 154 12.97 28.68 -9.40
C VAL A 154 11.74 27.78 -9.43
N ALA A 155 10.55 28.39 -9.49
CA ALA A 155 9.29 27.70 -9.33
C ALA A 155 8.89 26.87 -10.57
N LEU A 156 9.15 27.34 -11.79
CA LEU A 156 8.84 26.53 -12.98
C LEU A 156 9.70 25.26 -13.06
N PRO A 157 11.04 25.30 -12.93
CA PRO A 157 11.84 24.07 -12.92
C PRO A 157 11.48 23.14 -11.77
N ALA A 158 11.22 23.68 -10.57
CA ALA A 158 10.80 22.88 -9.42
C ALA A 158 9.44 22.20 -9.66
N GLY A 159 8.44 22.94 -10.16
CA GLY A 159 7.11 22.40 -10.48
C GLY A 159 7.16 21.34 -11.58
N ILE A 160 7.92 21.58 -12.65
CA ILE A 160 8.15 20.61 -13.73
C ILE A 160 8.84 19.35 -13.19
N TYR A 161 9.86 19.51 -12.34
CA TYR A 161 10.56 18.39 -11.71
C TYR A 161 9.61 17.55 -10.85
N MET A 162 8.74 18.17 -10.04
CA MET A 162 7.74 17.48 -9.23
C MET A 162 6.73 16.70 -10.10
N ILE A 163 6.29 17.28 -11.22
CA ILE A 163 5.40 16.63 -12.18
C ILE A 163 6.10 15.41 -12.82
N ILE A 164 7.35 15.56 -13.26
CA ILE A 164 8.15 14.48 -13.84
C ILE A 164 8.34 13.34 -12.83
N GLN A 165 8.68 13.65 -11.58
CA GLN A 165 8.83 12.64 -10.53
C GLN A 165 7.51 11.92 -10.24
N SER A 166 6.39 12.64 -10.22
CA SER A 166 5.06 12.04 -10.06
C SER A 166 4.72 11.10 -11.21
N LEU A 167 4.99 11.52 -12.46
CA LEU A 167 4.84 10.70 -13.67
C LEU A 167 5.73 9.46 -13.66
N ALA A 168 7.00 9.60 -13.31
CA ALA A 168 7.94 8.49 -13.21
C ALA A 168 7.52 7.48 -12.13
N GLY A 169 7.09 7.97 -10.97
CA GLY A 169 6.51 7.15 -9.90
C GLY A 169 5.29 6.37 -10.39
N PHE A 170 4.35 7.05 -11.06
CA PHE A 170 3.15 6.40 -11.61
C PHE A 170 3.45 5.37 -12.72
N GLN A 171 4.40 5.67 -13.62
CA GLN A 171 4.82 4.75 -14.68
C GLN A 171 5.57 3.53 -14.14
N SER A 172 6.39 3.72 -13.09
CA SER A 172 7.07 2.60 -12.43
C SER A 172 6.07 1.56 -11.93
N LEU A 173 4.91 1.99 -11.45
CA LEU A 173 3.85 1.08 -11.00
C LEU A 173 3.13 0.38 -12.14
N LYS A 174 3.03 1.00 -13.32
CA LYS A 174 2.53 0.33 -14.52
C LYS A 174 3.50 -0.71 -15.08
N LYS A 175 4.81 -0.54 -14.90
CA LYS A 175 5.84 -1.53 -15.35
C LYS A 175 5.89 -2.81 -14.51
N PHE A 176 5.29 -2.82 -13.32
CA PHE A 176 5.11 -4.03 -12.50
C PHE A 176 3.75 -4.71 -12.70
N HIS A 177 2.97 -4.29 -13.72
CA HIS A 177 1.80 -5.00 -14.22
C HIS A 177 2.21 -6.04 -15.26
#